data_AF-A0A1F3NV76-F1
#
_entry.id   AF-A0A1F3NV76-F1
#
_cell.length_a   1.000
_cell.length_b   1.000
_cell.length_c   1.000
_cell.angle_alpha   90.00
_cell.angle_beta   90.00
_cell.angle_gamma   90.00
#
_symmetry.space_group_name_H-M   'P 1'
#
loop_
_entity.id
_entity.type
_entity.pdbx_description
1 polymer ?
#
loop_
_entity_poly.entity_id
_entity_poly.type
_entity_poly.pdbx_seq_one_letter_code
_entity_poly.pdbx_strand_id
1 'polypeptide(L)' 'MNIQAKKLELVQRILNTNKPSLLEKINKIFEQEGETDWWDELSDEERASIQEGLDQLDRGEGIPHEKVMEEMKAKYGLK' A
#
# COMPACT_ATOMS: atom_id res chain seq x y z
N MET A 1 -32.07 1.80 -5.00
CA MET A 1 -31.26 2.85 -4.34
C MET A 1 -30.97 3.94 -5.36
N ASN A 2 -31.34 5.20 -5.11
CA ASN A 2 -31.08 6.30 -6.05
C ASN A 2 -29.65 6.84 -5.81
N ILE A 3 -28.73 6.45 -6.69
CA ILE A 3 -27.30 6.80 -6.60
C ILE A 3 -27.10 8.33 -6.66
N GLN A 4 -27.90 9.04 -7.45
CA GLN A 4 -27.81 10.50 -7.58
C GLN A 4 -28.20 11.20 -6.27
N ALA A 5 -29.27 10.72 -5.62
CA ALA A 5 -29.67 11.22 -4.32
C ALA A 5 -28.57 10.99 -3.26
N LYS A 6 -27.90 9.84 -3.31
CA LYS A 6 -26.83 9.52 -2.37
C LYS A 6 -25.57 10.37 -2.59
N LYS A 7 -25.19 10.62 -3.85
CA LYS A 7 -24.08 11.53 -4.19
C LYS A 7 -24.32 12.93 -3.65
N LEU A 8 -25.53 13.47 -3.85
CA LEU A 8 -25.88 14.80 -3.36
C LEU A 8 -25.83 14.90 -1.83
N GLU A 9 -26.34 13.89 -1.12
CA GLU A 9 -26.27 13.81 0.34
C GLU A 9 -24.81 13.85 0.85
N LEU A 10 -23.91 13.09 0.23
CA LEU A 10 -22.50 13.04 0.61
C LEU A 10 -21.79 14.37 0.36
N VAL A 11 -22.04 15.01 -0.80
CA VAL A 11 -21.49 16.34 -1.11
C VAL A 11 -21.93 17.35 -0.05
N GLN A 12 -23.23 17.38 0.28
CA GLN A 12 -23.77 18.29 1.30
C GLN A 12 -23.07 18.08 2.67
N ARG A 13 -22.83 16.83 3.06
CA ARG A 13 -22.17 16.49 4.32
C ARG A 13 -20.69 16.88 4.34
N ILE A 14 -20.00 16.77 3.21
CA ILE A 14 -18.60 17.20 3.05
C ILE A 14 -18.49 18.72 3.11
N LEU A 15 -19.37 19.45 2.43
CA LEU A 15 -19.36 20.92 2.46
C LEU A 15 -19.66 21.50 3.85
N ASN A 16 -20.46 20.80 4.65
CA ASN A 16 -20.86 21.23 5.99
C ASN A 16 -19.90 20.77 7.11
N THR A 17 -18.87 19.97 6.82
CA THR A 17 -17.93 19.51 7.86
C THR A 17 -16.74 20.44 8.01
N ASN A 18 -16.42 20.80 9.25
CA ASN A 18 -15.25 21.63 9.59
C ASN A 18 -14.14 20.81 10.29
N LYS A 19 -14.16 19.47 10.16
CA LYS A 19 -13.19 18.57 10.78
C LYS A 19 -12.14 18.13 9.76
N PRO A 20 -10.91 18.66 9.78
CA PRO A 20 -9.87 18.33 8.79
C PRO A 20 -9.53 16.84 8.76
N SER A 21 -9.43 16.20 9.93
CA SER A 21 -9.12 14.77 10.04
C SER A 21 -10.18 13.83 9.45
N LEU A 22 -11.43 14.29 9.33
CA LEU A 22 -12.49 13.54 8.64
C LEU A 22 -12.37 13.70 7.12
N LEU A 23 -12.06 14.90 6.64
CA LEU A 23 -11.85 15.19 5.22
C LEU A 23 -10.65 14.41 4.68
N GLU A 24 -9.55 14.33 5.43
CA GLU A 24 -8.37 13.53 5.07
C GLU A 24 -8.70 12.04 4.92
N LYS A 25 -9.50 11.48 5.83
CA LYS A 25 -9.91 10.07 5.75
C LYS A 25 -10.80 9.80 4.53
N ILE A 26 -11.71 10.72 4.22
CA ILE A 26 -12.58 10.62 3.04
C ILE A 26 -11.74 10.69 1.76
N ASN A 27 -10.75 11.59 1.71
CA ASN A 27 -9.83 11.70 0.59
C ASN A 27 -9.04 10.40 0.37
N LYS A 28 -8.48 9.81 1.44
CA LYS A 28 -7.79 8.52 1.37
C LYS A 28 -8.66 7.39 0.82
N ILE A 29 -9.95 7.35 1.19
CA ILE A 29 -10.88 6.35 0.65
C ILE A 29 -11.08 6.55 -0.86
N PHE A 30 -11.18 7.80 -1.33
CA PHE A 30 -11.29 8.08 -2.77
C PHE A 30 -10.00 7.78 -3.54
N GLU A 31 -8.84 7.98 -2.94
CA GLU A 31 -7.54 7.58 -3.50
C GLU A 31 -7.42 6.05 -3.57
N GLN A 32 -7.83 5.34 -2.51
CA GLN A 32 -7.82 3.87 -2.46
C GLN A 32 -8.78 3.21 -3.46
N GLU A 33 -9.89 3.86 -3.79
CA GLU A 33 -10.88 3.36 -4.76
C GLU A 33 -10.60 3.85 -6.20
N GLY A 34 -9.67 4.80 -6.38
CA GLY A 34 -9.44 5.52 -7.63
C GLY A 34 -8.23 5.06 -8.43
N GLU A 35 -7.35 4.25 -7.85
CA GLU A 35 -6.17 3.72 -8.52
C GLU A 35 -6.36 2.22 -8.72
N THR A 36 -6.06 1.75 -9.93
CA THR A 36 -5.74 0.34 -10.19
C THR A 36 -4.92 -0.18 -9.01
N ASP A 37 -5.25 -1.34 -8.46
CA ASP A 37 -4.42 -1.95 -7.42
C ASP A 37 -2.97 -1.89 -7.92
N TRP A 38 -2.01 -1.43 -7.13
CA TRP A 38 -0.61 -1.31 -7.58
C TRP A 38 -0.11 -2.66 -8.15
N TRP A 39 -0.70 -3.77 -7.68
CA TRP A 39 -0.51 -5.11 -8.23
C TRP A 39 -0.87 -5.21 -9.71
N ASP A 40 -1.97 -4.56 -10.13
CA ASP A 40 -2.44 -4.47 -11.50
C ASP A 40 -1.55 -3.55 -12.37
N GLU A 41 -0.75 -2.69 -11.76
CA GLU A 41 0.21 -1.81 -12.45
C GLU A 41 1.57 -2.47 -12.72
N LEU A 42 1.88 -3.57 -12.01
CA LEU A 42 3.12 -4.32 -12.21
C LEU A 42 3.15 -5.06 -13.56
N SER A 43 4.33 -5.09 -14.19
CA SER A 43 4.58 -5.93 -15.36
C SER A 43 4.53 -7.43 -15.00
N ASP A 44 4.36 -8.28 -16.01
CA ASP A 44 4.39 -9.74 -15.81
C ASP A 44 5.73 -10.21 -15.22
N GLU A 45 6.84 -9.59 -15.62
CA GLU A 45 8.17 -9.88 -15.06
C GLU A 45 8.28 -9.48 -13.58
N GLU A 46 7.73 -8.33 -13.19
CA GLU A 46 7.74 -7.87 -11.80
C GLU A 46 6.90 -8.80 -10.90
N ARG A 47 5.72 -9.22 -11.38
CA ARG A 47 4.88 -10.20 -10.68
C ARG A 47 5.57 -11.56 -10.56
N ALA A 48 6.23 -12.02 -11.62
CA ALA A 48 6.98 -13.27 -11.62
C ALA A 48 8.15 -13.24 -10.62
N SER A 49 8.89 -12.13 -10.56
CA SER A 49 9.98 -11.93 -9.60
C SER A 49 9.49 -11.95 -8.15
N ILE A 50 8.36 -11.32 -7.86
CA ILE A 50 7.73 -11.35 -6.53
C ILE A 50 7.31 -12.79 -6.17
N GLN A 51 6.69 -13.51 -7.09
CA GLN A 51 6.28 -14.90 -6.86
C GLN A 51 7.50 -15.81 -6.62
N GLU A 52 8.58 -15.63 -7.38
CA GLU A 52 9.83 -16.36 -7.16
C GLU A 52 10.39 -16.09 -5.75
N GLY A 53 10.39 -14.83 -5.31
CA GLY A 53 10.82 -14.45 -3.96
C GLY A 53 9.99 -15.11 -2.86
N LEU A 54 8.67 -15.19 -3.04
CA LEU A 54 7.79 -15.90 -2.09
C LEU A 54 8.10 -17.41 -2.05
N ASP A 55 8.28 -18.04 -3.21
CA ASP A 55 8.62 -19.46 -3.29
C ASP A 55 9.99 -19.74 -2.65
N GLN A 56 10.97 -18.83 -2.80
CA GLN A 56 12.27 -18.92 -2.13
C GLN A 56 12.12 -18.84 -0.60
N LEU A 57 11.26 -17.95 -0.10
CA LEU A 57 10.96 -17.84 1.33
C LEU A 57 10.30 -19.11 1.88
N ASP A 58 9.36 -19.70 1.14
CA ASP A 58 8.70 -20.96 1.52
C ASP A 58 9.68 -22.15 1.54
N ARG A 59 10.70 -22.12 0.68
CA ARG A 59 11.83 -23.08 0.71
C ARG A 59 12.86 -22.81 1.82
N GLY A 60 12.68 -21.73 2.59
CA GLY A 60 13.61 -21.35 3.66
C GLY A 60 14.92 -20.73 3.16
N GLU A 61 14.95 -20.24 1.91
CA GLU A 61 16.11 -19.60 1.29
C GLU A 61 16.25 -18.12 1.71
N GLY A 62 15.30 -17.61 2.51
CA GLY A 62 15.35 -16.27 3.09
C GLY A 62 16.42 -16.10 4.16
N ILE A 63 17.00 -14.90 4.23
CA ILE A 63 17.90 -14.51 5.31
C ILE A 63 17.18 -13.50 6.21
N PRO A 64 17.12 -13.74 7.54
CA PRO A 64 16.54 -12.78 8.46
C PRO A 64 17.22 -11.42 8.37
N HIS A 65 16.42 -10.35 8.40
CA HIS A 65 16.90 -8.97 8.28
C HIS A 65 18.01 -8.64 9.30
N GLU A 66 17.86 -9.08 10.56
CA GLU A 66 18.84 -8.85 11.62
C GLU A 66 20.23 -9.38 11.24
N LYS A 67 20.27 -10.61 10.68
CA LYS A 67 21.51 -11.23 10.24
C LYS A 67 22.18 -10.45 9.10
N VAL A 68 21.39 -10.00 8.12
CA VAL A 68 21.90 -9.16 7.02
C VAL A 68 22.48 -7.85 7.57
N MET A 69 21.80 -7.22 8.53
CA MET A 69 22.26 -5.97 9.13
C MET A 69 23.53 -6.15 9.96
N GLU A 70 23.66 -7.23 10.71
CA GLU A 70 24.89 -7.57 11.42
C GLU A 70 26.07 -7.75 10.45
N GLU A 71 25.88 -8.52 9.37
CA GLU A 71 26.91 -8.72 8.34
C GLU A 71 27.31 -7.40 7.66
N MET A 72 26.34 -6.55 7.33
CA MET A 72 26.60 -5.25 6.71
C MET A 72 27.35 -4.29 7.65
N LYS A 73 26.97 -4.26 8.94
CA LYS A 73 27.70 -3.48 9.95
C LYS A 73 29.14 -3.97 10.12
N ALA A 74 29.34 -5.29 10.18
CA ALA A 74 30.67 -5.88 10.28
C ALA A 74 31.53 -5.60 9.04
N LYS A 75 30.94 -5.68 7.84
CA LYS A 75 31.65 -5.49 6.56
C LYS A 75 32.03 -4.04 6.27
N TYR A 76 31.16 -3.09 6.62
CA TYR A 76 31.34 -1.66 6.30
C TYR A 76 31.67 -0.79 7.51
N GLY A 77 31.78 -1.36 8.71
CA GLY A 77 32.13 -0.62 9.93
C GLY A 77 31.06 0.38 10.37
N LEU A 78 29.80 0.17 9.97
CA LEU A 78 28.67 1.03 10.34
C LEU A 78 28.37 0.80 11.83
N LYS A 79 28.70 1.78 12.68
CA LYS A 79 28.40 1.77 14.11
C LYS A 79 26.93 2.02 14.38
#